data_AF-A0A355XRD6-F1
#
_entry.id   AF-A0A355XRD6-F1
#
_cell.length_a   1.000
_cell.length_b   1.000
_cell.length_c   1.000
_cell.angle_alpha   90.00
_cell.angle_beta   90.00
_cell.angle_gamma   90.00
#
_symmetry.space_group_name_H-M   'P 1'
#
loop_
_entity.id
_entity.type
_entity.pdbx_description
1 polymer ?
#
loop_
_entity_poly.entity_id
_entity_poly.type
_entity_poly.pdbx_seq_one_letter_code
_entity_poly.pdbx_strand_id
1 'polypeptide(L)'
;MELLHNPLLNKGTAFTADERKQLQLEGLLPPFVMTQEEQKIKVLASVRVQATDLDKYIYLTSLQDRNEALFYRLVIDEIEEFMPIIYTPTVGQACQEYGHIFRRPRGLYISSNDKGSIKKILSNWPHKNVDVIVVTDGERILGLGDLGADGMGIPVGKLSLYTICAGIHPERTLPITIDVGTNNEELLQDPLYIGLRQKRDIGDQYDSLLDEFMDATAHIFPNVLVQFEDFANRNAQRLLTKYRNNYCTFNDDIQGTASVVLGGLLSAMCIIKSSLDKQRILFCGAGSAAIGIADILCREMIHSGVDEKI
;
A
#
# COMPACT_ATOMS: atom_id res chain seq x y z
N MET A 1 15.82 -17.80 19.05
CA MET A 1 15.24 -18.06 17.71
C MET A 1 14.16 -17.05 17.34
N GLU A 2 13.22 -16.71 18.22
CA GLU A 2 12.14 -15.73 17.94
C GLU A 2 12.65 -14.40 17.34
N LEU A 3 13.71 -13.83 17.91
CA LEU A 3 14.36 -12.61 17.40
C LEU A 3 14.85 -12.74 15.93
N LEU A 4 15.39 -13.89 15.54
CA LEU A 4 15.88 -14.13 14.17
C LEU A 4 14.73 -14.34 13.17
N HIS A 5 13.52 -14.57 13.67
CA HIS A 5 12.31 -14.72 12.86
C HIS A 5 11.43 -13.47 12.85
N ASN A 6 11.72 -12.48 13.71
CA ASN A 6 11.06 -11.19 13.69
C ASN A 6 11.79 -10.26 12.70
N PRO A 7 11.23 -9.98 11.51
CA PRO A 7 11.96 -9.29 10.45
C PRO A 7 12.31 -7.84 10.77
N LEU A 8 11.52 -7.21 11.63
CA LEU A 8 11.73 -5.84 12.09
C LEU A 8 12.94 -5.72 13.03
N LEU A 9 13.23 -6.76 13.82
CA LEU A 9 14.32 -6.76 14.80
C LEU A 9 15.55 -7.54 14.32
N ASN A 10 15.39 -8.41 13.32
CA ASN A 10 16.45 -9.29 12.85
C ASN A 10 17.52 -8.52 12.07
N LYS A 11 18.76 -8.50 12.59
CA LYS A 11 19.94 -7.94 11.91
C LYS A 11 20.71 -8.98 11.09
N GLY A 12 20.33 -10.25 11.15
CA GLY A 12 21.04 -11.35 10.48
C GLY A 12 22.52 -11.41 10.89
N THR A 13 23.41 -11.47 9.90
CA THR A 13 24.87 -11.48 10.14
C THR A 13 25.42 -10.18 10.76
N ALA A 14 24.62 -9.13 10.86
CA ALA A 14 25.01 -7.85 11.46
C ALA A 14 24.78 -7.73 12.96
N PHE A 15 24.24 -8.77 13.63
CA PHE A 15 24.32 -8.82 15.09
C PHE A 15 25.80 -8.87 15.52
N THR A 16 26.20 -7.96 16.40
CA THR A 16 27.57 -7.89 16.93
C THR A 16 27.89 -9.11 17.81
N ALA A 17 29.16 -9.36 18.08
CA ALA A 17 29.55 -10.46 18.98
C ALA A 17 28.90 -10.31 20.37
N ASP A 18 28.87 -9.08 20.90
CA ASP A 18 28.24 -8.77 22.20
C ASP A 18 26.73 -8.95 22.16
N GLU A 19 26.05 -8.48 21.10
CA GLU A 19 24.60 -8.70 20.93
C GLU A 19 24.30 -10.19 20.85
N ARG A 20 25.10 -10.97 20.10
CA ARG A 20 24.90 -12.43 19.99
C ARG A 20 25.02 -13.11 21.35
N LYS A 21 25.98 -12.71 22.19
CA LYS A 21 26.13 -13.25 23.55
C LYS A 21 24.97 -12.86 24.45
N GLN A 22 24.60 -11.57 24.47
CA GLN A 22 23.53 -11.05 25.32
C GLN A 22 22.16 -11.61 24.94
N LEU A 23 21.90 -11.81 23.65
CA LEU A 23 20.62 -12.26 23.09
C LEU A 23 20.60 -13.78 22.84
N GLN A 24 21.63 -14.52 23.29
CA GLN A 24 21.74 -15.98 23.16
C GLN A 24 21.63 -16.48 21.71
N LEU A 25 22.35 -15.82 20.80
CA LEU A 25 22.43 -16.14 19.37
C LEU A 25 23.74 -16.83 18.96
N GLU A 26 24.67 -17.03 19.90
CA GLU A 26 25.93 -17.73 19.63
C GLU A 26 25.66 -19.16 19.09
N GLY A 27 26.38 -19.54 18.03
CA GLY A 27 26.16 -20.82 17.33
C GLY A 27 24.98 -20.86 16.35
N LEU A 28 24.09 -19.86 16.36
CA LEU A 28 22.92 -19.79 15.45
C LEU A 28 23.19 -19.00 14.17
N LEU A 29 24.31 -18.25 14.12
CA LEU A 29 24.70 -17.41 12.98
C LEU A 29 26.15 -17.75 12.55
N PRO A 30 26.49 -17.60 11.26
CA PRO A 30 27.87 -17.71 10.80
C PRO A 30 28.81 -16.79 11.60
N PRO A 31 30.07 -17.18 11.86
CA PRO A 31 30.94 -16.49 12.82
C PRO A 31 31.36 -15.08 12.38
N PHE A 32 31.37 -14.81 11.07
CA PHE A 32 31.69 -13.48 10.55
C PHE A 32 30.55 -12.49 10.84
N VAL A 33 30.90 -11.34 11.42
CA VAL A 33 29.97 -10.22 11.64
C VAL A 33 30.06 -9.30 10.44
N MET A 34 28.97 -9.16 9.69
CA MET A 34 28.90 -8.27 8.53
C MET A 34 28.36 -6.89 8.96
N THR A 35 28.85 -5.84 8.32
CA THR A 35 28.19 -4.53 8.33
C THR A 35 26.93 -4.55 7.46
N GLN A 36 26.03 -3.58 7.65
CA GLN A 36 24.84 -3.44 6.81
C GLN A 36 25.20 -3.20 5.32
N GLU A 37 26.31 -2.52 5.05
CA GLU A 37 26.83 -2.32 3.69
C GLU A 37 27.29 -3.63 3.03
N GLU A 38 28.01 -4.49 3.75
CA GLU A 38 28.42 -5.81 3.24
C GLU A 38 27.20 -6.71 2.98
N GLN A 39 26.19 -6.65 3.85
CA GLN A 39 24.92 -7.33 3.62
C GLN A 39 24.23 -6.80 2.37
N LYS A 40 24.20 -5.47 2.16
CA LYS A 40 23.62 -4.83 0.97
C LYS A 40 24.31 -5.30 -0.31
N ILE A 41 25.64 -5.32 -0.35
CA ILE A 41 26.42 -5.81 -1.51
C ILE A 41 26.00 -7.25 -1.88
N LYS A 42 25.89 -8.14 -0.89
CA LYS A 42 25.46 -9.52 -1.11
C LYS A 42 24.04 -9.61 -1.67
N VAL A 43 23.13 -8.81 -1.13
CA VAL A 43 21.73 -8.79 -1.55
C VAL A 43 21.59 -8.20 -2.95
N LEU A 44 22.32 -7.13 -3.28
CA LEU A 44 22.37 -6.55 -4.63
C LEU A 44 22.84 -7.56 -5.68
N ALA A 45 23.92 -8.29 -5.39
CA ALA A 45 24.41 -9.35 -6.28
C ALA A 45 23.36 -10.45 -6.51
N SER A 46 22.52 -10.72 -5.51
CA SER A 46 21.49 -11.77 -5.58
C SER A 46 20.21 -11.31 -6.28
N VAL A 47 19.77 -10.06 -6.09
CA VAL A 47 18.56 -9.54 -6.74
C VAL A 47 18.82 -9.20 -8.21
N ARG A 48 20.00 -8.69 -8.56
CA ARG A 48 20.32 -8.30 -9.95
C ARG A 48 20.49 -9.49 -10.91
N VAL A 49 20.70 -10.70 -10.38
CA VAL A 49 20.78 -11.93 -11.19
C VAL A 49 19.43 -12.62 -11.39
N GLN A 50 18.35 -12.12 -10.75
CA GLN A 50 17.01 -12.66 -10.98
C GLN A 50 16.59 -12.43 -12.43
N ALA A 51 15.87 -13.40 -13.00
CA ALA A 51 15.59 -13.44 -14.44
C ALA A 51 14.54 -12.39 -14.85
N THR A 52 13.51 -12.21 -14.03
CA THR A 52 12.40 -11.30 -14.31
C THR A 52 12.21 -10.28 -13.19
N ASP A 53 11.48 -9.20 -13.48
CA ASP A 53 11.15 -8.21 -12.44
C ASP A 53 10.21 -8.79 -11.38
N LEU A 54 9.36 -9.76 -11.74
CA LEU A 54 8.55 -10.50 -10.76
C LEU A 54 9.43 -11.35 -9.83
N ASP A 55 10.48 -12.01 -10.34
CA ASP A 55 11.43 -12.73 -9.50
C ASP A 55 12.17 -11.77 -8.55
N LYS A 56 12.54 -10.57 -9.02
CA LYS A 56 13.11 -9.52 -8.16
C LYS A 56 12.12 -9.08 -7.09
N TYR A 57 10.84 -8.91 -7.43
CA TYR A 57 9.78 -8.58 -6.47
C TYR A 57 9.64 -9.65 -5.38
N ILE A 58 9.58 -10.92 -5.77
CA ILE A 58 9.50 -12.06 -4.82
C ILE A 58 10.74 -12.09 -3.92
N TYR A 59 11.92 -11.84 -4.48
CA TYR A 59 13.16 -11.78 -3.71
C TYR A 59 13.16 -10.63 -2.69
N LEU A 60 12.72 -9.43 -3.10
CA LEU A 60 12.69 -8.24 -2.25
C LEU A 60 11.63 -8.33 -1.15
N THR A 61 10.43 -8.85 -1.45
CA THR A 61 9.40 -9.11 -0.44
C THR A 61 9.86 -10.17 0.58
N SER A 62 10.53 -11.23 0.12
CA SER A 62 11.17 -12.22 1.01
C SER A 62 12.30 -11.62 1.86
N LEU A 63 12.98 -10.57 1.38
CA LEU A 63 13.93 -9.80 2.18
C LEU A 63 13.21 -8.97 3.24
N GLN A 64 12.13 -8.28 2.88
CA GLN A 64 11.30 -7.53 3.81
C GLN A 64 10.77 -8.44 4.94
N ASP A 65 10.35 -9.67 4.61
CA ASP A 65 9.87 -10.68 5.58
C ASP A 65 10.97 -11.35 6.40
N ARG A 66 12.24 -10.96 6.20
CA ARG A 66 13.40 -11.49 6.92
C ARG A 66 14.20 -10.45 7.67
N ASN A 67 14.36 -9.25 7.12
CA ASN A 67 15.15 -8.14 7.68
C ASN A 67 14.66 -6.83 7.05
N GLU A 68 13.73 -6.15 7.71
CA GLU A 68 13.13 -4.90 7.21
C GLU A 68 14.16 -3.77 7.13
N ALA A 69 15.05 -3.66 8.13
CA ALA A 69 16.09 -2.63 8.12
C ALA A 69 16.99 -2.73 6.89
N LEU A 70 17.37 -3.94 6.48
CA LEU A 70 18.17 -4.18 5.28
C LEU A 70 17.36 -3.97 3.99
N PHE A 71 16.09 -4.37 3.97
CA PHE A 71 15.18 -4.10 2.84
C PHE A 71 15.08 -2.59 2.58
N TYR A 72 14.72 -1.81 3.59
CA TYR A 72 14.59 -0.36 3.45
C TYR A 72 15.92 0.31 3.13
N ARG A 73 17.03 -0.12 3.74
CA ARG A 73 18.36 0.41 3.40
C ARG A 73 18.68 0.20 1.92
N LEU A 74 18.47 -1.00 1.40
CA LEU A 74 18.74 -1.32 0.00
C LEU A 74 17.88 -0.47 -0.94
N VAL A 75 16.57 -0.36 -0.67
CA VAL A 75 15.67 0.40 -1.56
C VAL A 75 15.90 1.90 -1.47
N ILE A 76 16.22 2.45 -0.30
CA ILE A 76 16.54 3.88 -0.17
C ILE A 76 17.82 4.23 -0.94
N ASP A 77 18.88 3.42 -0.80
CA ASP A 77 20.16 3.68 -1.46
C ASP A 77 20.07 3.55 -2.99
N GLU A 78 19.19 2.69 -3.50
CA GLU A 78 19.07 2.33 -4.92
C GLU A 78 17.62 2.56 -5.42
N ILE A 79 17.01 3.67 -5.00
CA ILE A 79 15.58 3.94 -5.17
C ILE A 79 15.12 3.94 -6.62
N GLU A 80 15.92 4.50 -7.53
CA GLU A 80 15.59 4.53 -8.97
C GLU A 80 15.51 3.12 -9.58
N GLU A 81 16.34 2.18 -9.10
CA GLU A 81 16.37 0.80 -9.59
C GLU A 81 15.22 -0.02 -9.02
N PHE A 82 14.93 0.10 -7.72
CA PHE A 82 13.98 -0.80 -7.05
C PHE A 82 12.58 -0.24 -6.87
N MET A 83 12.36 1.07 -7.02
CA MET A 83 11.01 1.65 -7.01
C MET A 83 10.08 1.00 -8.05
N PRO A 84 10.49 0.80 -9.32
CA PRO A 84 9.63 0.15 -10.32
C PRO A 84 9.38 -1.33 -10.03
N ILE A 85 10.22 -1.97 -9.20
CA ILE A 85 10.10 -3.38 -8.82
C ILE A 85 9.12 -3.55 -7.67
N ILE A 86 9.25 -2.76 -6.60
CA ILE A 86 8.36 -2.89 -5.41
C ILE A 86 7.04 -2.14 -5.56
N TYR A 87 6.91 -1.31 -6.60
CA TYR A 87 5.73 -0.53 -6.93
C TYR A 87 5.40 -0.68 -8.42
N THR A 88 4.69 0.28 -9.02
CA THR A 88 4.30 0.24 -10.42
C THR A 88 5.54 0.26 -11.35
N PRO A 89 5.61 -0.60 -12.38
CA PRO A 89 4.54 -1.49 -12.86
C PRO A 89 4.52 -2.90 -12.24
N THR A 90 5.61 -3.39 -11.66
CA THR A 90 5.76 -4.79 -11.26
C THR A 90 4.78 -5.22 -10.17
N VAL A 91 4.40 -4.32 -9.25
CA VAL A 91 3.38 -4.62 -8.23
C VAL A 91 2.03 -4.99 -8.84
N GLY A 92 1.70 -4.47 -10.03
CA GLY A 92 0.49 -4.83 -10.76
C GLY A 92 0.51 -6.29 -11.21
N GLN A 93 1.62 -6.73 -11.80
CA GLN A 93 1.82 -8.14 -12.14
C GLN A 93 1.81 -9.02 -10.89
N ALA A 94 2.46 -8.58 -9.81
CA ALA A 94 2.45 -9.29 -8.55
C ALA A 94 1.03 -9.46 -7.99
N CYS A 95 0.14 -8.48 -8.16
CA CYS A 95 -1.27 -8.61 -7.78
C CYS A 95 -2.03 -9.57 -8.70
N GLN A 96 -1.72 -9.65 -10.00
CA GLN A 96 -2.38 -10.61 -10.89
C GLN A 96 -1.99 -12.07 -10.58
N GLU A 97 -0.77 -12.27 -10.07
CA GLU A 97 -0.22 -13.59 -9.74
C GLU A 97 -0.16 -13.84 -8.22
N TYR A 98 -0.84 -13.03 -7.40
CA TYR A 98 -0.58 -12.92 -5.97
C TYR A 98 -0.75 -14.26 -5.24
N GLY A 99 -1.84 -14.99 -5.51
CA GLY A 99 -2.06 -16.32 -4.95
C GLY A 99 -0.99 -17.35 -5.34
N HIS A 100 -0.40 -17.24 -6.54
CA HIS A 100 0.65 -18.15 -7.03
C HIS A 100 2.02 -17.85 -6.40
N ILE A 101 2.30 -16.57 -6.16
CA ILE A 101 3.55 -16.13 -5.56
C ILE A 101 3.48 -16.00 -4.03
N PHE A 102 2.32 -16.22 -3.42
CA PHE A 102 2.10 -16.11 -1.99
C PHE A 102 3.07 -17.01 -1.19
N ARG A 103 3.72 -16.46 -0.16
CA ARG A 103 4.66 -17.20 0.71
C ARG A 103 4.36 -16.97 2.19
N ARG A 104 4.21 -15.71 2.59
CA ARG A 104 3.88 -15.28 3.95
C ARG A 104 2.85 -14.16 3.88
N PRO A 105 1.83 -14.16 4.76
CA PRO A 105 0.90 -13.05 4.83
C PRO A 105 1.59 -11.79 5.37
N ARG A 106 1.26 -10.64 4.80
CA ARG A 106 1.64 -9.31 5.30
C ARG A 106 0.41 -8.41 5.29
N GLY A 107 0.05 -7.89 6.47
CA GLY A 107 -1.17 -7.10 6.68
C GLY A 107 -2.31 -7.88 7.31
N LEU A 108 -3.49 -7.27 7.33
CA LEU A 108 -4.73 -7.87 7.80
C LEU A 108 -5.73 -8.07 6.66
N TYR A 109 -6.44 -9.19 6.71
CA TYR A 109 -7.55 -9.50 5.83
C TYR A 109 -8.82 -9.49 6.67
N ILE A 110 -9.80 -8.69 6.26
CA ILE A 110 -11.11 -8.60 6.90
C ILE A 110 -12.14 -8.95 5.82
N SER A 111 -12.90 -10.01 6.04
CA SER A 111 -13.85 -10.52 5.06
C SER A 111 -15.29 -10.22 5.43
N SER A 112 -16.22 -10.44 4.50
CA SER A 112 -17.66 -10.39 4.78
C SER A 112 -18.08 -11.31 5.94
N ASN A 113 -17.37 -12.41 6.16
CA ASN A 113 -17.67 -13.35 7.24
C ASN A 113 -17.28 -12.83 8.64
N ASP A 114 -16.53 -11.72 8.69
CA ASP A 114 -15.97 -11.17 9.93
C ASP A 114 -16.82 -10.05 10.55
N LYS A 115 -17.96 -9.72 9.92
CA LYS A 115 -18.90 -8.73 10.44
C LYS A 115 -19.33 -9.07 11.87
N GLY A 116 -19.28 -8.06 12.75
CA GLY A 116 -19.48 -8.16 14.19
C GLY A 116 -18.21 -8.50 14.98
N SER A 117 -17.09 -8.79 14.32
CA SER A 117 -15.83 -9.21 14.93
C SER A 117 -14.62 -8.37 14.50
N ILE A 118 -14.79 -7.28 13.73
CA ILE A 118 -13.66 -6.54 13.17
C ILE A 118 -12.74 -5.97 14.26
N LYS A 119 -13.32 -5.46 15.35
CA LYS A 119 -12.55 -4.96 16.50
C LYS A 119 -11.61 -6.03 17.09
N LYS A 120 -12.05 -7.29 17.13
CA LYS A 120 -11.23 -8.43 17.59
C LYS A 120 -10.10 -8.70 16.60
N ILE A 121 -10.38 -8.67 15.31
CA ILE A 121 -9.37 -8.89 14.26
C ILE A 121 -8.28 -7.82 14.31
N LEU A 122 -8.67 -6.54 14.39
CA LEU A 122 -7.72 -5.43 14.54
C LEU A 122 -6.88 -5.58 15.82
N SER A 123 -7.47 -6.10 16.90
CA SER A 123 -6.74 -6.35 18.15
C SER A 123 -5.68 -7.45 18.05
N ASN A 124 -5.74 -8.33 17.05
CA ASN A 124 -4.71 -9.33 16.78
C ASN A 124 -3.43 -8.71 16.18
N TRP A 125 -3.49 -7.49 15.64
CA TRP A 125 -2.29 -6.81 15.13
C TRP A 125 -1.27 -6.62 16.27
N PRO A 126 0.01 -7.02 16.07
CA PRO A 126 1.00 -7.00 17.14
C PRO A 126 1.38 -5.58 17.59
N HIS A 127 1.32 -4.60 16.68
CA HIS A 127 1.69 -3.22 16.99
C HIS A 127 0.45 -2.41 17.41
N LYS A 128 0.54 -1.74 18.56
CA LYS A 128 -0.60 -0.94 19.10
C LYS A 128 -0.59 0.52 18.65
N ASN A 129 0.55 0.99 18.13
CA ASN A 129 0.75 2.37 17.69
C ASN A 129 0.80 2.42 16.17
N VAL A 130 -0.37 2.30 15.53
CA VAL A 130 -0.51 2.44 14.08
C VAL A 130 -0.89 3.89 13.74
N ASP A 131 -0.12 4.50 12.85
CA ASP A 131 -0.35 5.86 12.35
C ASP A 131 -0.96 5.87 10.96
N VAL A 132 -0.64 4.89 10.11
CA VAL A 132 -1.10 4.86 8.73
C VAL A 132 -1.65 3.48 8.38
N ILE A 133 -2.89 3.46 7.94
CA ILE A 133 -3.52 2.31 7.30
C ILE A 133 -3.71 2.64 5.82
N VAL A 134 -3.29 1.74 4.95
CA VAL A 134 -3.72 1.72 3.56
C VAL A 134 -4.67 0.55 3.40
N VAL A 135 -5.88 0.82 2.95
CA VAL A 135 -6.94 -0.17 2.80
C VAL A 135 -7.42 -0.22 1.36
N THR A 136 -7.69 -1.42 0.86
CA THR A 136 -8.31 -1.67 -0.45
C THR A 136 -9.39 -2.74 -0.35
N ASP A 137 -10.37 -2.74 -1.25
CA ASP A 137 -11.25 -3.89 -1.51
C ASP A 137 -10.85 -4.67 -2.78
N GLY A 138 -9.80 -4.22 -3.46
CA GLY A 138 -9.27 -4.81 -4.69
C GLY A 138 -10.20 -4.78 -5.89
N GLU A 139 -11.27 -3.99 -5.88
CA GLU A 139 -12.22 -3.94 -7.01
C GLU A 139 -11.65 -3.22 -8.23
N ARG A 140 -10.67 -2.34 -8.03
CA ARG A 140 -10.08 -1.55 -9.12
C ARG A 140 -8.58 -1.38 -8.91
N ILE A 141 -7.85 -2.49 -8.89
CA ILE A 141 -6.40 -2.47 -8.76
C ILE A 141 -5.77 -1.83 -10.00
N LEU A 142 -5.19 -0.64 -9.83
CA LEU A 142 -4.59 0.15 -10.91
C LEU A 142 -5.54 0.26 -12.15
N GLY A 143 -5.05 -0.14 -13.32
CA GLY A 143 -5.82 -0.32 -14.55
C GLY A 143 -6.17 -1.77 -14.85
N LEU A 144 -5.99 -2.69 -13.90
CA LEU A 144 -6.12 -4.14 -14.07
C LEU A 144 -7.51 -4.67 -13.68
N GLY A 145 -8.30 -3.85 -12.96
CA GLY A 145 -9.68 -4.17 -12.61
C GLY A 145 -9.80 -4.91 -11.28
N ASP A 146 -10.78 -5.81 -11.20
CA ASP A 146 -11.11 -6.54 -9.98
C ASP A 146 -10.15 -7.71 -9.77
N LEU A 147 -9.27 -7.58 -8.78
CA LEU A 147 -8.35 -8.64 -8.34
C LEU A 147 -8.68 -9.18 -6.95
N GLY A 148 -9.80 -8.75 -6.35
CA GLY A 148 -10.26 -9.25 -5.05
C GLY A 148 -9.17 -9.17 -3.97
N ALA A 149 -8.99 -10.27 -3.23
CA ALA A 149 -8.02 -10.34 -2.15
C ALA A 149 -6.55 -10.25 -2.61
N ASP A 150 -6.27 -10.58 -3.87
CA ASP A 150 -4.93 -10.50 -4.46
C ASP A 150 -4.44 -9.05 -4.61
N GLY A 151 -5.35 -8.08 -4.49
CA GLY A 151 -5.06 -6.66 -4.40
C GLY A 151 -4.24 -6.23 -3.17
N MET A 152 -4.01 -7.10 -2.18
CA MET A 152 -3.18 -6.81 -0.98
C MET A 152 -1.77 -6.29 -1.32
N GLY A 153 -1.23 -6.65 -2.49
CA GLY A 153 0.06 -6.14 -2.95
C GLY A 153 0.12 -4.61 -3.00
N ILE A 154 -1.00 -3.93 -3.26
CA ILE A 154 -1.06 -2.47 -3.35
C ILE A 154 -0.90 -1.79 -1.99
N PRO A 155 -1.70 -2.10 -0.94
CA PRO A 155 -1.46 -1.57 0.41
C PRO A 155 -0.04 -1.81 0.91
N VAL A 156 0.52 -3.01 0.68
CA VAL A 156 1.89 -3.35 1.08
C VAL A 156 2.92 -2.47 0.36
N GLY A 157 2.79 -2.31 -0.96
CA GLY A 157 3.64 -1.43 -1.76
C GLY A 157 3.57 0.02 -1.29
N LYS A 158 2.36 0.57 -1.14
CA LYS A 158 2.12 1.95 -0.68
C LYS A 158 2.78 2.23 0.66
N LEU A 159 2.58 1.35 1.65
CA LEU A 159 3.17 1.53 2.99
C LEU A 159 4.69 1.38 3.00
N SER A 160 5.26 0.62 2.06
CA SER A 160 6.70 0.60 1.85
C SER A 160 7.19 1.99 1.38
N LEU A 161 6.44 2.67 0.51
CA LEU A 161 6.75 4.05 0.09
C LEU A 161 6.57 5.08 1.22
N TYR A 162 5.60 4.89 2.13
CA TYR A 162 5.50 5.73 3.33
C TYR A 162 6.79 5.70 4.17
N THR A 163 7.43 4.53 4.26
CA THR A 163 8.71 4.41 4.95
C THR A 163 9.84 5.04 4.13
N ILE A 164 9.95 4.66 2.85
CA ILE A 164 11.07 5.04 1.98
C ILE A 164 11.09 6.56 1.71
N CYS A 165 9.92 7.14 1.42
CA CYS A 165 9.81 8.52 0.96
C CYS A 165 9.54 9.51 2.10
N ALA A 166 8.81 9.10 3.15
CA ALA A 166 8.38 9.99 4.23
C ALA A 166 8.97 9.64 5.61
N GLY A 167 9.75 8.56 5.72
CA GLY A 167 10.39 8.16 6.97
C GLY A 167 9.41 7.67 8.04
N ILE A 168 8.19 7.28 7.67
CA ILE A 168 7.24 6.68 8.61
C ILE A 168 7.77 5.32 9.03
N HIS A 169 7.86 5.07 10.34
CA HIS A 169 8.40 3.83 10.85
C HIS A 169 7.52 2.63 10.45
N PRO A 170 8.08 1.50 9.94
CA PRO A 170 7.30 0.37 9.44
C PRO A 170 6.29 -0.22 10.45
N GLU A 171 6.67 -0.32 11.73
CA GLU A 171 5.75 -0.77 12.81
C GLU A 171 4.47 0.06 12.94
N ARG A 172 4.50 1.31 12.47
CA ARG A 172 3.39 2.27 12.57
C ARG A 172 2.50 2.24 11.33
N THR A 173 2.72 1.27 10.46
CA THR A 173 1.95 1.06 9.23
C THR A 173 1.20 -0.26 9.27
N LEU A 174 0.02 -0.30 8.66
CA LEU A 174 -0.83 -1.49 8.63
C LEU A 174 -1.54 -1.60 7.27
N PRO A 175 -1.14 -2.56 6.40
CA PRO A 175 -1.86 -2.83 5.16
C PRO A 175 -3.10 -3.68 5.44
N ILE A 176 -4.24 -3.31 4.82
CA ILE A 176 -5.50 -4.02 5.01
C ILE A 176 -6.18 -4.29 3.66
N THR A 177 -6.72 -5.50 3.52
CA THR A 177 -7.65 -5.86 2.44
C THR A 177 -9.02 -6.19 3.02
N ILE A 178 -10.05 -5.55 2.47
CA ILE A 178 -11.47 -5.82 2.74
C ILE A 178 -11.98 -6.81 1.68
N ASP A 179 -12.05 -8.08 2.03
CA ASP A 179 -12.46 -9.15 1.11
C ASP A 179 -13.97 -9.42 1.18
N VAL A 180 -14.70 -8.75 0.30
CA VAL A 180 -16.15 -8.94 0.14
C VAL A 180 -16.50 -9.90 -0.99
N GLY A 181 -15.53 -10.69 -1.47
CA GLY A 181 -15.61 -11.46 -2.70
C GLY A 181 -15.04 -10.72 -3.91
N THR A 182 -15.13 -11.33 -5.09
CA THR A 182 -14.65 -10.78 -6.36
C THR A 182 -15.63 -11.09 -7.50
N ASN A 183 -15.79 -10.16 -8.43
CA ASN A 183 -16.58 -10.38 -9.64
C ASN A 183 -15.76 -11.01 -10.77
N ASN A 184 -14.44 -11.15 -10.60
CA ASN A 184 -13.54 -11.75 -11.57
C ASN A 184 -13.74 -13.28 -11.64
N GLU A 185 -14.29 -13.77 -12.75
CA GLU A 185 -14.58 -15.21 -12.93
C GLU A 185 -13.32 -16.08 -12.97
N GLU A 186 -12.20 -15.54 -13.45
CA GLU A 186 -10.93 -16.28 -13.51
C GLU A 186 -10.43 -16.57 -12.09
N LEU A 187 -10.46 -15.58 -11.20
CA LEU A 187 -10.08 -15.75 -9.80
C LEU A 187 -11.04 -16.68 -9.03
N LEU A 188 -12.34 -16.63 -9.31
CA LEU A 188 -13.30 -17.54 -8.69
C LEU A 188 -13.02 -19.01 -9.04
N GLN A 189 -12.50 -19.26 -10.25
CA GLN A 189 -12.17 -20.59 -10.77
C GLN A 189 -10.74 -21.01 -10.42
N ASP A 190 -9.84 -20.07 -10.14
CA ASP A 190 -8.43 -20.36 -9.84
C ASP A 190 -8.31 -21.10 -8.49
N PRO A 191 -7.78 -22.34 -8.43
CA PRO A 191 -7.56 -23.06 -7.17
C PRO A 191 -6.56 -22.38 -6.22
N LEU A 192 -5.75 -21.43 -6.70
CA LEU A 192 -4.74 -20.72 -5.93
C LEU A 192 -5.19 -19.33 -5.45
N TYR A 193 -6.38 -18.86 -5.84
CA TYR A 193 -6.96 -17.63 -5.31
C TYR A 193 -7.12 -17.70 -3.78
N ILE A 194 -6.65 -16.64 -3.10
CA ILE A 194 -6.56 -16.59 -1.63
C ILE A 194 -7.80 -16.02 -0.94
N GLY A 195 -8.68 -15.35 -1.69
CA GLY A 195 -9.86 -14.69 -1.15
C GLY A 195 -11.13 -15.55 -1.13
N LEU A 196 -12.24 -14.93 -0.74
CA LEU A 196 -13.56 -15.55 -0.77
C LEU A 196 -13.98 -15.87 -2.20
N ARG A 197 -14.31 -17.15 -2.44
CA ARG A 197 -14.83 -17.65 -3.74
C ARG A 197 -16.32 -17.36 -3.89
N GLN A 198 -16.68 -16.10 -3.84
CA GLN A 198 -18.04 -15.60 -4.04
C GLN A 198 -18.02 -14.27 -4.80
N LYS A 199 -19.16 -13.91 -5.40
CA LYS A 199 -19.36 -12.58 -5.98
C LYS A 199 -19.35 -11.51 -4.90
N ARG A 200 -18.99 -10.28 -5.29
CA ARG A 200 -18.90 -9.15 -4.36
C ARG A 200 -20.24 -8.90 -3.66
N ASP A 201 -20.18 -8.74 -2.35
CA ASP A 201 -21.31 -8.18 -1.61
C ASP A 201 -21.57 -6.74 -2.06
N ILE A 202 -22.84 -6.35 -2.07
CA ILE A 202 -23.28 -5.03 -2.53
C ILE A 202 -24.28 -4.41 -1.55
N GLY A 203 -24.48 -3.09 -1.67
CA GLY A 203 -25.45 -2.35 -0.87
C GLY A 203 -25.16 -2.44 0.63
N ASP A 204 -26.20 -2.65 1.43
CA ASP A 204 -26.12 -2.58 2.89
C ASP A 204 -25.12 -3.56 3.51
N GLN A 205 -24.92 -4.74 2.91
CA GLN A 205 -23.96 -5.72 3.43
C GLN A 205 -22.52 -5.19 3.35
N TYR A 206 -22.15 -4.64 2.20
CA TYR A 206 -20.88 -3.98 1.98
C TYR A 206 -20.74 -2.74 2.88
N ASP A 207 -21.75 -1.87 2.88
CA ASP A 207 -21.67 -0.59 3.59
C ASP A 207 -21.55 -0.75 5.10
N SER A 208 -22.31 -1.69 5.67
CA SER A 208 -22.26 -1.95 7.11
C SER A 208 -20.97 -2.62 7.57
N LEU A 209 -20.30 -3.40 6.71
CA LEU A 209 -18.96 -3.92 6.99
C LEU A 209 -17.93 -2.78 7.03
N LEU A 210 -18.00 -1.86 6.07
CA LEU A 210 -17.12 -0.69 6.01
C LEU A 210 -17.37 0.28 7.18
N ASP A 211 -18.63 0.46 7.60
CA ASP A 211 -18.96 1.24 8.80
C ASP A 211 -18.32 0.64 10.06
N GLU A 212 -18.51 -0.66 10.27
CA GLU A 212 -17.89 -1.36 11.39
C GLU A 212 -16.36 -1.27 11.32
N PHE A 213 -15.78 -1.39 10.13
CA PHE A 213 -14.34 -1.24 9.93
C PHE A 213 -13.83 0.14 10.36
N MET A 214 -14.48 1.22 9.91
CA MET A 214 -14.06 2.58 10.26
C MET A 214 -14.21 2.85 11.76
N ASP A 215 -15.32 2.43 12.35
CA ASP A 215 -15.57 2.58 13.79
C ASP A 215 -14.58 1.78 14.64
N ALA A 216 -14.34 0.51 14.28
CA ALA A 216 -13.41 -0.34 14.99
C ALA A 216 -11.97 0.17 14.84
N THR A 217 -11.60 0.66 13.66
CA THR A 217 -10.28 1.25 13.38
C THR A 217 -10.05 2.50 14.21
N ALA A 218 -10.98 3.45 14.22
CA ALA A 218 -10.87 4.66 15.03
C ALA A 218 -10.89 4.36 16.53
N HIS A 219 -11.56 3.29 16.96
CA HIS A 219 -11.54 2.88 18.36
C HIS A 219 -10.20 2.25 18.78
N ILE A 220 -9.64 1.36 17.95
CA ILE A 220 -8.39 0.64 18.27
C ILE A 220 -7.16 1.53 18.05
N PHE A 221 -7.20 2.42 17.05
CA PHE A 221 -6.12 3.32 16.67
C PHE A 221 -6.64 4.78 16.55
N PRO A 222 -6.82 5.51 17.67
CA PRO A 222 -7.55 6.80 17.68
C PRO A 222 -7.03 7.91 16.77
N ASN A 223 -5.74 7.91 16.42
CA ASN A 223 -5.11 8.96 15.61
C ASN A 223 -4.67 8.46 14.23
N VAL A 224 -5.17 7.29 13.80
CA VAL A 224 -4.73 6.67 12.56
C VAL A 224 -5.26 7.43 11.33
N LEU A 225 -4.38 7.63 10.36
CA LEU A 225 -4.73 8.03 9.01
C LEU A 225 -5.17 6.79 8.22
N VAL A 226 -6.39 6.82 7.68
CA VAL A 226 -6.91 5.76 6.80
C VAL A 226 -6.89 6.24 5.35
N GLN A 227 -5.98 5.69 4.55
CA GLN A 227 -5.93 5.90 3.10
C GLN A 227 -6.74 4.82 2.39
N PHE A 228 -7.78 5.25 1.66
CA PHE A 228 -8.51 4.38 0.73
C PHE A 228 -7.76 4.31 -0.60
N GLU A 229 -7.56 3.09 -1.10
CA GLU A 229 -6.81 2.80 -2.31
C GLU A 229 -7.54 1.79 -3.20
N ASP A 230 -7.59 2.03 -4.51
CA ASP A 230 -8.03 1.08 -5.53
C ASP A 230 -9.46 0.53 -5.36
N PHE A 231 -10.34 1.35 -4.77
CA PHE A 231 -11.79 1.09 -4.73
C PHE A 231 -12.44 1.44 -6.07
N ALA A 232 -13.49 0.72 -6.47
CA ALA A 232 -14.24 1.05 -7.67
C ALA A 232 -14.86 2.46 -7.60
N ASN A 233 -14.99 3.12 -8.76
CA ASN A 233 -15.49 4.49 -8.89
C ASN A 233 -16.81 4.74 -8.12
N ARG A 234 -17.74 3.77 -8.15
CA ARG A 234 -19.03 3.85 -7.46
C ARG A 234 -18.91 3.94 -5.93
N ASN A 235 -17.84 3.37 -5.38
CA ASN A 235 -17.58 3.29 -3.94
C ASN A 235 -16.61 4.39 -3.51
N ALA A 236 -15.52 4.61 -4.23
CA ALA A 236 -14.44 5.53 -3.85
C ALA A 236 -14.95 6.93 -3.45
N GLN A 237 -15.72 7.58 -4.33
CA GLN A 237 -16.25 8.92 -4.05
C GLN A 237 -17.26 8.91 -2.90
N ARG A 238 -18.17 7.92 -2.89
CA ARG A 238 -19.23 7.81 -1.89
C ARG A 238 -18.66 7.60 -0.48
N LEU A 239 -17.69 6.69 -0.33
CA LEU A 239 -17.02 6.40 0.94
C LEU A 239 -16.18 7.60 1.40
N LEU A 240 -15.45 8.25 0.47
CA LEU A 240 -14.72 9.48 0.79
C LEU A 240 -15.65 10.55 1.35
N THR A 241 -16.78 10.82 0.68
CA THR A 241 -17.77 11.80 1.15
C THR A 241 -18.36 11.41 2.51
N LYS A 242 -18.64 10.12 2.72
CA LYS A 242 -19.22 9.60 3.97
C LYS A 242 -18.27 9.76 5.17
N TYR A 243 -16.98 9.47 5.01
CA TYR A 243 -16.07 9.32 6.15
C TYR A 243 -15.14 10.52 6.40
N ARG A 244 -14.84 11.35 5.40
CA ARG A 244 -13.82 12.43 5.49
C ARG A 244 -14.01 13.46 6.60
N ASN A 245 -15.23 13.63 7.12
CA ASN A 245 -15.52 14.61 8.17
C ASN A 245 -15.56 14.01 9.57
N ASN A 246 -15.63 12.68 9.68
CA ASN A 246 -15.75 11.96 10.95
C ASN A 246 -14.46 11.20 11.30
N TYR A 247 -13.61 10.90 10.31
CA TYR A 247 -12.36 10.17 10.48
C TYR A 247 -11.22 10.90 9.77
N CYS A 248 -9.98 10.68 10.22
CA CYS A 248 -8.80 11.12 9.49
C CYS A 248 -8.59 10.21 8.28
N THR A 249 -9.18 10.56 7.14
CA THR A 249 -9.16 9.74 5.94
C THR A 249 -9.11 10.55 4.66
N PHE A 250 -8.53 9.94 3.62
CA PHE A 250 -8.52 10.45 2.26
C PHE A 250 -8.50 9.27 1.27
N ASN A 251 -8.76 9.55 0.00
CA ASN A 251 -8.60 8.57 -1.07
C ASN A 251 -7.47 9.02 -2.02
N ASP A 252 -6.48 8.15 -2.24
CA ASP A 252 -5.28 8.50 -3.02
C ASP A 252 -5.58 8.63 -4.51
N ASP A 253 -6.45 7.77 -5.04
CA ASP A 253 -6.87 7.79 -6.46
C ASP A 253 -7.58 9.09 -6.85
N ILE A 254 -8.33 9.69 -5.91
CA ILE A 254 -9.05 10.94 -6.09
C ILE A 254 -8.14 12.10 -5.74
N GLN A 255 -7.66 12.16 -4.49
CA GLN A 255 -7.03 13.36 -3.93
C GLN A 255 -5.52 13.39 -4.14
N GLY A 256 -4.84 12.25 -3.99
CA GLY A 256 -3.39 12.14 -4.21
C GLY A 256 -3.03 12.38 -5.68
N THR A 257 -3.77 11.71 -6.58
CA THR A 257 -3.62 11.90 -8.03
C THR A 257 -3.93 13.34 -8.45
N ALA A 258 -4.97 13.96 -7.89
CA ALA A 258 -5.28 15.36 -8.13
C ALA A 258 -4.13 16.29 -7.72
N SER A 259 -3.54 16.05 -6.54
CA SER A 259 -2.45 16.86 -6.01
C SER A 259 -1.20 16.79 -6.89
N VAL A 260 -0.77 15.60 -7.31
CA VAL A 260 0.43 15.46 -8.16
C VAL A 260 0.22 16.05 -9.55
N VAL A 261 -0.97 15.92 -10.13
CA VAL A 261 -1.30 16.51 -11.43
C VAL A 261 -1.34 18.04 -11.35
N LEU A 262 -1.94 18.60 -10.30
CA LEU A 262 -1.92 20.04 -10.07
C LEU A 262 -0.48 20.55 -9.95
N GLY A 263 0.37 19.90 -9.15
CA GLY A 263 1.78 20.28 -9.02
C GLY A 263 2.55 20.25 -10.34
N GLY A 264 2.30 19.24 -11.17
CA GLY A 264 2.85 19.14 -12.53
C GLY A 264 2.37 20.27 -13.45
N LEU A 265 1.08 20.59 -13.42
CA LEU A 265 0.51 21.68 -14.23
C LEU A 265 1.02 23.06 -13.79
N LEU A 266 1.10 23.33 -12.48
CA LEU A 266 1.68 24.56 -11.95
C LEU A 266 3.14 24.73 -12.39
N SER A 267 3.92 23.64 -12.35
CA SER A 267 5.30 23.63 -12.85
C SER A 267 5.37 23.93 -14.34
N ALA A 268 4.46 23.36 -15.14
CA ALA A 268 4.37 23.64 -16.57
C ALA A 268 3.99 25.10 -16.85
N MET A 269 3.10 25.69 -16.06
CA MET A 269 2.71 27.11 -16.20
C MET A 269 3.89 28.05 -16.01
N CYS A 270 4.81 27.75 -15.10
CA CYS A 270 6.06 28.50 -14.94
C CYS A 270 6.93 28.47 -16.21
N ILE A 271 6.99 27.33 -16.90
CA ILE A 271 7.80 27.15 -18.12
C ILE A 271 7.20 27.92 -19.29
N ILE A 272 5.89 27.78 -19.51
CA ILE A 272 5.20 28.43 -20.64
C ILE A 272 4.84 29.89 -20.36
N LYS A 273 5.11 30.38 -19.14
CA LYS A 273 4.78 31.73 -18.66
C LYS A 273 3.29 32.08 -18.87
N SER A 274 2.42 31.15 -18.50
CA SER A 274 0.96 31.28 -18.60
C SER A 274 0.30 30.97 -17.26
N SER A 275 -1.03 30.89 -17.24
CA SER A 275 -1.84 30.58 -16.08
C SER A 275 -2.91 29.55 -16.43
N LEU A 276 -3.40 28.82 -15.40
CA LEU A 276 -4.35 27.72 -15.57
C LEU A 276 -5.67 28.15 -16.21
N ASP A 277 -6.15 29.36 -15.88
CA ASP A 277 -7.38 29.96 -16.42
C ASP A 277 -7.33 30.22 -17.93
N LYS A 278 -6.13 30.23 -18.52
CA LYS A 278 -5.93 30.37 -19.97
C LYS A 278 -5.84 29.03 -20.69
N GLN A 279 -5.87 27.92 -19.95
CA GLN A 279 -5.72 26.58 -20.52
C GLN A 279 -7.08 25.94 -20.80
N ARG A 280 -7.11 25.11 -21.84
CA ARG A 280 -8.23 24.20 -22.12
C ARG A 280 -7.75 22.79 -21.83
N ILE A 281 -8.30 22.20 -20.77
CA ILE A 281 -7.88 20.88 -20.27
C ILE A 281 -8.89 19.84 -20.73
N LEU A 282 -8.42 18.83 -21.46
CA LEU A 282 -9.23 17.70 -21.92
C LEU A 282 -8.86 16.47 -21.10
N PHE A 283 -9.87 15.83 -20.49
CA PHE A 283 -9.71 14.57 -19.77
C PHE A 283 -10.05 13.38 -20.67
N CYS A 284 -9.15 12.39 -20.72
CA CYS A 284 -9.43 11.09 -21.33
C CYS A 284 -9.89 10.12 -20.23
N GLY A 285 -11.20 10.10 -19.98
CA GLY A 285 -11.83 9.34 -18.90
C GLY A 285 -12.54 10.24 -17.88
N ALA A 286 -13.52 9.68 -17.18
CA ALA A 286 -14.39 10.38 -16.22
C ALA A 286 -14.56 9.59 -14.90
N GLY A 287 -13.49 8.90 -14.48
CA GLY A 287 -13.44 8.16 -13.21
C GLY A 287 -12.92 9.00 -12.03
N SER A 288 -12.62 8.33 -10.91
CA SER A 288 -12.16 8.93 -9.65
C SER A 288 -11.03 9.97 -9.83
N ALA A 289 -9.98 9.60 -10.57
CA ALA A 289 -8.85 10.48 -10.84
C ALA A 289 -9.26 11.73 -11.62
N ALA A 290 -10.00 11.57 -12.73
CA ALA A 290 -10.44 12.70 -13.55
C ALA A 290 -11.33 13.67 -12.75
N ILE A 291 -12.25 13.14 -11.94
CA ILE A 291 -13.13 13.95 -11.08
C ILE A 291 -12.31 14.69 -10.02
N GLY A 292 -11.37 14.01 -9.34
CA GLY A 292 -10.50 14.64 -8.35
C GLY A 292 -9.62 15.74 -8.93
N ILE A 293 -9.01 15.48 -10.10
CA ILE A 293 -8.18 16.46 -10.80
C ILE A 293 -9.04 17.66 -11.24
N ALA A 294 -10.24 17.42 -11.78
CA ALA A 294 -11.13 18.52 -12.16
C ALA A 294 -11.51 19.40 -10.96
N ASP A 295 -11.89 18.79 -9.83
CA ASP A 295 -12.25 19.51 -8.59
C ASP A 295 -11.08 20.35 -8.05
N ILE A 296 -9.86 19.81 -7.98
CA ILE A 296 -8.71 20.57 -7.48
C ILE A 296 -8.32 21.71 -8.43
N LEU A 297 -8.45 21.51 -9.75
CA LEU A 297 -8.15 22.56 -10.73
C LEU A 297 -9.18 23.68 -10.68
N CYS A 298 -10.46 23.36 -10.54
CA CYS A 298 -11.51 24.37 -10.33
C CYS A 298 -11.23 25.19 -9.07
N ARG A 299 -10.87 24.54 -7.95
CA ARG A 299 -10.53 25.24 -6.70
C ARG A 299 -9.31 26.14 -6.84
N GLU A 300 -8.27 25.69 -7.55
CA GLU A 300 -7.07 26.49 -7.80
C GLU A 300 -7.38 27.71 -8.68
N MET A 301 -8.21 27.55 -9.72
CA MET A 301 -8.64 28.66 -10.57
C MET A 301 -9.48 29.67 -9.78
N ILE A 302 -10.40 29.21 -8.93
CA ILE A 302 -11.18 30.08 -8.03
C ILE A 302 -10.26 30.81 -7.05
N HIS A 303 -9.29 30.10 -6.44
CA HIS A 303 -8.30 30.69 -5.55
C HIS A 303 -7.46 31.77 -6.24
N SER A 304 -7.17 31.59 -7.53
CA SER A 304 -6.46 32.55 -8.38
C SER A 304 -7.32 33.72 -8.87
N GLY A 305 -8.61 33.78 -8.49
CA GLY A 305 -9.52 34.89 -8.79
C GLY A 305 -10.45 34.69 -10.00
N VAL A 306 -10.59 33.45 -10.50
CA VAL A 306 -11.58 33.12 -11.55
C VAL A 306 -12.96 32.91 -10.91
N ASP A 307 -14.01 33.48 -11.50
CA ASP A 307 -15.39 33.22 -11.07
C ASP A 307 -15.80 31.77 -11.34
N GLU A 308 -16.50 31.15 -10.39
CA GLU A 308 -16.99 29.75 -10.46
C GLU A 308 -17.98 29.48 -11.62
N LYS A 309 -18.47 30.52 -12.29
CA LYS A 309 -19.40 30.40 -13.42
C LYS A 309 -18.65 30.09 -14.72
N ILE A 310 -18.15 28.88 -14.87
CA ILE A 310 -17.75 28.28 -16.17
C ILE A 310 -18.32 26.87 -16.28
#